data_AF-A0A0P0RAD6-F1
#
_entry.id   AF-A0A0P0RAD6-F1
#
_cell.length_a   1.000
_cell.length_b   1.000
_cell.length_c   1.000
_cell.angle_alpha   90.00
_cell.angle_beta   90.00
_cell.angle_gamma   90.00
#
_symmetry.space_group_name_H-M   'P 1'
#
loop_
_entity.id
_entity.type
_entity.pdbx_description
1 polymer ?
#
loop_
_entity_poly.entity_id
_entity_poly.type
_entity_poly.pdbx_seq_one_letter_code
_entity_poly.pdbx_strand_id
1 'polypeptide(L)' 'MNLAPGTGTHTFGRSAFLIHGDNLTHTASHGCIILRREVREQINGSTDRELIVQ' A
#
# COMPACT_ATOMS: atom_id res chain seq x y z
N MET A 1 0.76 -1.54 6.33
CA MET A 1 1.31 -0.17 6.39
C MET A 1 0.26 0.75 5.81
N ASN A 2 -0.13 1.79 6.54
CA ASN A 2 -1.16 2.73 6.10
C ASN A 2 -0.56 3.76 5.16
N LEU A 3 -1.24 4.04 4.05
CA LEU A 3 -0.89 5.08 3.10
C LEU A 3 -1.93 6.20 3.17
N ALA A 4 -1.46 7.43 3.25
CA ALA A 4 -2.28 8.63 3.11
C ALA A 4 -2.06 9.20 1.70
N PRO A 5 -3.12 9.59 0.98
CA PRO A 5 -2.97 10.31 -0.28
C PRO A 5 -2.21 11.62 -0.07
N GLY A 6 -1.23 11.90 -0.94
CA GLY A 6 -0.58 13.22 -0.98
C GLY A 6 -1.57 14.30 -1.44
N THR A 7 -1.27 15.56 -1.13
CA THR A 7 -2.06 16.71 -1.61
C THR A 7 -2.22 16.66 -3.13
N GLY A 8 -3.46 16.81 -3.61
CA GLY A 8 -3.77 16.75 -5.05
C GLY A 8 -3.96 15.33 -5.62
N THR A 9 -3.80 14.27 -4.82
CA THR A 9 -4.10 12.90 -5.26
C THR A 9 -5.62 12.73 -5.43
N HIS A 10 -6.06 12.41 -6.65
CA HIS A 10 -7.45 12.10 -6.94
C HIS A 10 -7.77 10.65 -6.54
N THR A 11 -8.46 10.45 -5.42
CA THR A 11 -8.80 9.09 -4.94
C THR A 11 -10.15 8.58 -5.42
N PHE A 12 -10.93 9.39 -6.13
CA PHE A 12 -12.27 9.06 -6.63
C PHE A 12 -13.21 8.49 -5.55
N GLY A 13 -13.12 9.04 -4.33
CA GLY A 13 -13.95 8.60 -3.20
C GLY A 13 -13.42 7.37 -2.45
N ARG A 14 -12.30 6.77 -2.89
CA ARG A 14 -11.64 5.69 -2.14
C ARG A 14 -10.75 6.25 -1.03
N SER A 15 -10.59 5.44 0.02
CA SER A 15 -9.76 5.73 1.19
C SER A 15 -9.17 4.42 1.74
N ALA A 16 -8.47 4.50 2.89
CA ALA A 16 -7.88 3.34 3.58
C ALA A 16 -6.91 2.51 2.72
N PHE A 17 -6.03 3.19 1.98
CA PHE A 17 -5.00 2.54 1.18
C PHE A 17 -3.93 1.88 2.06
N LEU A 18 -3.54 0.67 1.69
CA LEU A 18 -2.64 -0.17 2.49
C LEU A 18 -1.59 -0.85 1.60
N ILE A 19 -0.40 -1.04 2.18
CA ILE A 19 0.55 -2.08 1.77
C ILE A 19 0.47 -3.21 2.79
N HIS A 20 0.06 -4.41 2.37
CA HIS A 20 -0.06 -5.56 3.26
C HIS A 20 0.28 -6.89 2.57
N GLY A 21 0.26 -7.98 3.35
CA GLY A 21 0.46 -9.32 2.83
C GLY A 21 -0.82 -9.92 2.27
N ASP A 22 -0.68 -10.90 1.41
CA ASP A 22 -1.83 -11.65 0.91
C ASP A 22 -2.38 -12.60 1.97
N ASN A 23 -3.59 -13.11 1.74
CA ASN A 23 -4.16 -14.24 2.47
C ASN A 23 -4.00 -15.53 1.65
N LEU A 24 -4.31 -16.68 2.28
CA LEU A 24 -4.16 -18.00 1.64
C LEU A 24 -5.09 -18.21 0.43
N THR A 25 -6.15 -17.42 0.30
CA THR A 25 -7.16 -17.55 -0.76
C THR A 25 -7.04 -16.48 -1.84
N HIS A 26 -6.02 -15.63 -1.81
CA HIS A 26 -5.81 -14.52 -2.75
C HIS A 26 -7.01 -13.55 -2.87
N THR A 27 -7.71 -13.34 -1.77
CA THR A 27 -8.89 -12.43 -1.68
C THR A 27 -8.65 -11.23 -0.78
N ALA A 28 -7.41 -11.03 -0.33
CA ALA A 28 -7.11 -10.03 0.70
C ALA A 28 -7.25 -8.58 0.22
N SER A 29 -7.32 -8.32 -1.09
CA SER A 29 -7.28 -6.97 -1.65
C SER A 29 -8.53 -6.62 -2.45
N HIS A 30 -9.06 -5.42 -2.18
CA HIS A 30 -10.04 -4.73 -3.03
C HIS A 30 -9.42 -3.46 -3.63
N GLY A 31 -8.15 -3.56 -4.06
CA GLY A 31 -7.36 -2.45 -4.61
C GLY A 31 -6.38 -1.82 -3.62
N CYS A 32 -5.89 -2.60 -2.65
CA CYS A 32 -4.67 -2.34 -1.88
C CYS A 32 -3.45 -3.03 -2.51
N ILE A 33 -2.25 -2.63 -2.12
CA ILE A 33 -0.99 -3.19 -2.64
C ILE A 33 -0.60 -4.42 -1.82
N ILE A 34 -0.49 -5.57 -2.50
CA ILE A 34 -0.09 -6.84 -1.91
C ILE A 34 1.39 -7.11 -2.19
N LEU A 35 2.19 -7.27 -1.13
CA LEU A 35 3.61 -7.61 -1.21
C LEU A 35 3.96 -8.67 -0.17
N ARG A 36 5.01 -9.46 -0.41
CA ARG A 36 5.53 -10.44 0.57
C ARG A 36 6.14 -9.75 1.78
N ARG A 37 6.30 -10.48 2.88
CA ARG A 37 6.71 -9.91 4.17
C ARG A 37 8.09 -9.25 4.09
N GLU A 38 9.03 -9.91 3.44
CA GLU A 38 10.42 -9.45 3.29
C GLU A 38 10.50 -8.09 2.60
N VAL A 39 9.71 -7.86 1.55
CA VAL A 39 9.67 -6.56 0.84
C VAL A 39 9.04 -5.50 1.73
N ARG A 40 7.98 -5.86 2.47
CA ARG A 40 7.32 -4.93 3.38
C ARG A 40 8.24 -4.45 4.51
N GLU A 41 9.07 -5.34 5.04
CA GLU A 41 10.06 -4.98 6.05
C GLU A 41 11.14 -4.05 5.49
N GLN A 42 11.60 -4.28 4.26
CA GLN A 42 12.53 -3.38 3.57
C GLN A 42 11.94 -1.98 3.37
N ILE A 43 10.69 -1.88 2.87
CA ILE A 43 10.00 -0.59 2.71
C ILE A 43 9.89 0.13 4.06
N ASN A 44 9.45 -0.57 5.11
CA ASN A 44 9.27 0.03 6.43
C ASN A 44 10.60 0.50 7.05
N GLY A 45 11.71 -0.19 6.77
CA GLY A 45 13.05 0.20 7.21
C GLY A 45 13.71 1.29 6.36
N SER A 46 13.16 1.59 5.18
CA SER A 46 13.74 2.57 4.26
C SER A 46 13.50 4.03 4.70
N THR A 47 14.21 4.95 4.05
CA THR A 47 13.96 6.40 4.17
C THR A 47 12.89 6.89 3.20
N ASP A 48 12.38 6.04 2.30
CA ASP A 48 11.33 6.42 1.36
C ASP A 48 10.01 6.55 2.10
N ARG A 49 9.36 7.70 1.95
CA ARG A 49 8.09 8.03 2.63
C ARG A 49 6.97 8.41 1.66
N GLU A 50 7.26 8.38 0.37
CA GLU A 50 6.31 8.70 -0.69
C GLU A 50 6.25 7.56 -1.69
N LEU A 51 5.03 7.22 -2.12
CA LEU A 51 4.77 6.24 -3.17
C LEU A 51 4.10 6.97 -4.33
N ILE A 52 4.78 6.99 -5.47
CA ILE A 52 4.26 7.54 -6.72
C ILE A 52 3.72 6.38 -7.55
N VAL A 53 2.48 6.51 -8.01
CA VAL A 53 1.82 5.55 -8.92
C VAL A 53 1.71 6.22 -10.29
N GLN A 54 2.18 5.53 -11.33
CA GLN A 54 2.06 5.96 -12.73
C GLN A 54 0.91 5.23 -13.41
#